data_AF-A0AAF0Q8A7-F1
#
_entry.id   AF-A0AAF0Q8A7-F1
#
_cell.length_a   1.000
_cell.length_b   1.000
_cell.length_c   1.000
_cell.angle_alpha   90.00
_cell.angle_beta   90.00
_cell.angle_gamma   90.00
#
_symmetry.space_group_name_H-M   'P 1'
#
loop_
_entity.id
_entity.type
_entity.pdbx_description
1 polymer ?
#
loop_
_entity_poly.entity_id
_entity_poly.type
_entity_poly.pdbx_seq_one_letter_code
_entity_poly.pdbx_strand_id
1 'polypeptide(L)'
;MTWLSPYYDVLNCYTKSISLHISGREKLEWEGVYKPKKAKIISSIRTMKLVGQGCLAYLAHIRDVEVESPSTESIHVVSKFREVFPNDLPSMPLYIDVDFCIDLEPGTPPISILPYHMAPIKLREVKAQIQELLDKEFIRHSASLCGAPVLFVKRKDGSMKITVN
;
A
#
# COMPACT_ATOMS: atom_id res chain seq x y z
N MET A 1 -17.43 -3.73 30.50
CA MET A 1 -17.59 -2.35 29.99
C MET A 1 -16.86 -1.39 30.94
N THR A 2 -15.55 -1.21 30.79
CA THR A 2 -14.71 -0.36 31.69
C THR A 2 -13.77 0.57 30.92
N TRP A 3 -13.82 0.54 29.58
CA TRP A 3 -12.90 1.27 28.72
C TRP A 3 -13.06 2.80 28.76
N LEU A 4 -14.17 3.31 29.33
CA LEU A 4 -14.45 4.74 29.50
C LEU A 4 -14.05 5.30 30.87
N SER A 5 -13.78 4.44 31.86
CA SER A 5 -13.41 4.84 33.21
C SER A 5 -12.23 5.83 33.31
N PRO A 6 -11.20 5.79 32.43
CA PRO A 6 -10.11 6.77 32.45
C PRO A 6 -10.54 8.21 32.12
N TYR A 7 -11.74 8.42 31.57
CA TYR A 7 -12.24 9.70 31.08
C TYR A 7 -13.34 10.31 31.96
N TYR A 8 -13.52 9.81 33.18
CA TYR A 8 -14.56 10.24 34.13
C TYR A 8 -15.92 10.42 33.46
N ASP A 9 -16.38 9.35 32.81
CA ASP A 9 -17.62 9.37 32.03
C ASP A 9 -18.84 9.48 32.93
N VAL A 10 -19.66 10.51 32.70
CA VAL A 10 -20.99 10.62 33.31
C VAL A 10 -22.02 10.26 32.27
N LEU A 11 -22.54 9.04 32.37
CA LEU A 11 -23.67 8.57 31.59
C LEU A 11 -24.96 8.98 32.30
N ASN A 12 -25.66 9.97 31.75
CA ASN A 12 -27.00 10.31 32.19
C ASN A 12 -28.01 9.53 31.34
N CYS A 13 -28.50 8.41 31.87
CA CYS A 13 -29.47 7.55 31.18
C CYS A 13 -30.83 8.23 30.97
N TYR A 14 -31.20 9.20 31.83
CA TYR A 14 -32.46 9.93 31.72
C TYR A 14 -32.45 10.91 30.55
N THR A 15 -31.38 11.70 30.42
CA THR A 15 -31.17 12.62 29.29
C THR A 15 -30.49 11.96 28.08
N LYS A 16 -30.11 10.68 28.21
CA LYS A 16 -29.33 9.91 27.20
C LYS A 16 -28.08 10.66 26.73
N SER A 17 -27.39 11.30 27.67
CA SER A 17 -26.17 12.07 27.39
C SER A 17 -24.94 11.42 28.02
N ILE A 18 -23.80 11.53 27.33
CA ILE A 18 -22.50 11.11 27.83
C ILE A 18 -21.64 12.36 27.95
N SER A 19 -21.13 12.63 29.15
CA SER A 19 -20.13 13.66 29.37
C SER A 19 -18.78 13.00 29.59
N LEU A 20 -17.77 13.38 28.82
CA LEU A 20 -16.40 12.91 28.97
C LEU A 20 -15.51 14.06 29.44
N HIS A 21 -14.75 13.82 30.49
CA HIS A 21 -13.77 14.77 31.01
C HIS A 21 -12.36 14.28 30.69
N ILE A 22 -11.80 14.82 29.61
CA ILE A 22 -10.46 14.47 29.13
C ILE A 22 -9.49 15.54 29.65
N SER A 23 -8.53 15.15 30.48
CA SER A 23 -7.53 16.06 31.07
C SER A 23 -6.84 16.91 29.99
N GLY A 24 -7.00 18.24 30.09
CA GLY A 24 -6.41 19.21 29.15
C GLY A 24 -7.25 19.56 27.92
N ARG A 25 -8.48 19.04 27.79
CA ARG A 25 -9.45 19.46 26.76
C ARG A 25 -10.72 20.01 27.42
N GLU A 26 -11.47 20.79 26.65
CA GLU A 26 -12.83 21.18 27.06
C GLU A 26 -13.71 19.94 27.24
N LYS A 27 -14.65 20.04 28.19
CA LYS A 27 -15.62 18.99 28.49
C LYS A 27 -16.39 18.63 27.22
N LEU A 28 -16.38 17.35 26.86
CA LEU A 28 -17.05 16.87 25.66
C LEU A 28 -18.39 16.27 26.05
N GLU A 29 -19.47 16.94 25.66
CA GLU A 29 -20.86 16.49 25.90
C GLU A 29 -21.46 15.92 24.62
N TRP A 30 -21.98 14.72 24.71
CA TRP A 30 -22.66 14.04 23.63
C TRP A 30 -24.10 13.75 24.05
N GLU A 31 -25.06 14.29 23.31
CA GLU A 31 -26.49 14.06 23.57
C GLU A 31 -27.04 13.11 22.51
N GLY A 32 -27.65 12.00 22.95
CA GLY A 32 -28.28 11.03 22.07
C GLY A 32 -29.53 11.61 21.40
N VAL A 33 -29.39 12.14 20.19
CA VAL A 33 -30.52 12.69 19.42
C VAL A 33 -31.42 11.55 18.91
N TYR A 34 -32.57 11.30 19.55
CA TYR A 34 -33.52 10.23 19.15
C TYR A 34 -34.44 10.60 17.96
N LYS A 35 -34.15 11.66 17.24
CA LYS A 35 -34.79 11.93 15.94
C LYS A 35 -33.72 12.48 15.02
N PRO A 36 -33.19 11.72 14.04
CA PRO A 36 -32.35 12.35 13.05
C PRO A 36 -33.21 13.44 12.39
N LYS A 37 -32.84 14.72 12.56
CA LYS A 37 -33.21 15.72 11.55
C LYS A 37 -32.77 15.06 10.24
N LYS A 38 -33.70 14.76 9.33
CA LYS A 38 -33.41 14.05 8.07
C LYS A 38 -32.13 14.68 7.51
N ALA A 39 -31.03 13.93 7.54
CA ALA A 39 -29.77 14.43 7.01
C ALA A 39 -30.06 14.85 5.57
N LYS A 40 -29.74 16.09 5.21
CA LYS A 40 -29.91 16.54 3.84
C LYS A 40 -28.84 15.87 3.01
N ILE A 41 -29.19 14.71 2.45
CA ILE A 41 -28.33 14.00 1.50
C ILE A 41 -28.26 14.87 0.24
N ILE A 42 -27.04 15.22 -0.15
CA ILE A 42 -26.74 15.94 -1.38
C ILE A 42 -25.99 15.03 -2.34
N SER A 43 -26.13 15.25 -3.65
CA SER A 43 -25.38 14.50 -4.66
C SER A 43 -23.89 14.86 -4.65
N SER A 44 -23.04 13.95 -5.13
CA SER A 44 -21.59 14.16 -5.27
C SER A 44 -21.26 15.42 -6.08
N ILE A 45 -22.01 15.69 -7.15
CA ILE A 45 -21.86 16.88 -8.00
C ILE A 45 -22.10 18.16 -7.18
N ARG A 46 -23.13 18.18 -6.33
CA ARG A 46 -23.46 19.33 -5.49
C ARG A 46 -22.43 19.51 -4.38
N THR A 47 -21.91 18.41 -3.82
CA THR A 47 -20.80 18.44 -2.87
C THR A 47 -19.55 19.06 -3.50
N MET A 48 -19.14 18.61 -4.70
CA MET A 48 -18.00 19.17 -5.43
C MET A 48 -18.15 20.67 -5.68
N LYS A 49 -19.36 21.12 -6.05
CA LYS A 49 -19.66 22.55 -6.25
C LYS A 49 -19.50 23.36 -4.95
N LEU A 50 -19.98 22.85 -3.82
CA LEU A 50 -19.88 23.54 -2.52
C LEU A 50 -18.43 23.61 -2.04
N VAL A 51 -17.67 22.53 -2.22
CA VAL A 51 -16.22 22.54 -1.93
C VAL A 51 -15.49 23.55 -2.81
N GLY A 52 -15.82 23.62 -4.10
CA GLY A 52 -15.28 24.63 -5.01
C GLY A 52 -15.66 26.08 -4.65
N GLN A 53 -16.75 26.28 -3.90
CA GLN A 53 -17.18 27.58 -3.37
C GLN A 53 -16.52 27.91 -2.01
N GLY A 54 -15.59 27.08 -1.53
CA GLY A 54 -14.83 27.30 -0.30
C GLY A 54 -15.47 26.69 0.96
N CYS A 55 -16.50 25.85 0.84
CA CYS A 55 -17.03 25.12 1.99
C CYS A 55 -16.05 24.05 2.47
N LEU A 56 -15.88 23.94 3.78
CA LEU A 56 -15.12 22.84 4.41
C LEU A 56 -15.88 21.52 4.25
N ALA A 57 -15.18 20.50 3.76
CA ALA A 57 -15.69 19.14 3.67
C ALA A 57 -14.82 18.20 4.51
N TYR A 58 -15.47 17.25 5.17
CA TYR A 58 -14.82 16.21 5.97
C TYR A 58 -15.22 14.84 5.42
N LEU A 59 -14.23 13.97 5.22
CA LEU A 59 -14.45 12.58 4.87
C LEU A 59 -14.43 11.74 6.15
N ALA A 60 -15.57 11.13 6.48
CA ALA A 60 -15.64 10.16 7.57
C ALA A 60 -15.58 8.75 6.97
N HIS A 61 -14.57 7.97 7.38
CA HIS A 61 -14.46 6.56 7.03
C HIS A 61 -14.86 5.73 8.24
N ILE A 62 -15.99 5.03 8.12
CA ILE A 62 -16.48 4.13 9.17
C ILE A 62 -16.03 2.72 8.79
N ARG A 63 -15.22 2.09 9.64
CA ARG A 63 -14.91 0.67 9.52
C ARG A 63 -15.66 -0.08 10.60
N ASP A 64 -16.36 -1.12 10.17
CA ASP A 64 -16.77 -2.18 11.08
C ASP A 64 -15.51 -2.99 11.44
N VAL A 65 -15.25 -3.17 12.73
CA VAL A 65 -14.05 -3.87 13.23
C VAL A 65 -14.32 -5.37 13.39
N GLU A 66 -15.59 -5.78 13.42
CA GLU A 66 -16.00 -7.18 13.56
C GLU A 66 -16.06 -7.90 12.22
N VAL A 67 -16.19 -7.15 11.11
CA VAL A 67 -16.20 -7.70 9.76
C VAL A 67 -14.78 -7.68 9.21
N GLU A 68 -14.24 -8.86 8.86
CA GLU A 68 -12.98 -8.93 8.13
C GLU A 68 -13.03 -8.01 6.91
N SER A 69 -11.95 -7.27 6.67
CA SER A 69 -11.87 -6.37 5.52
C SER A 69 -12.26 -7.13 4.25
N PRO A 70 -13.17 -6.59 3.42
CA PRO A 70 -13.59 -7.27 2.20
C PRO A 70 -12.37 -7.68 1.39
N SER A 71 -12.35 -8.93 0.90
CA SER A 71 -11.27 -9.41 0.07
C SER A 71 -11.09 -8.48 -1.13
N THR A 72 -9.86 -8.30 -1.61
CA THR A 72 -9.57 -7.42 -2.76
C THR A 72 -10.41 -7.81 -3.99
N GLU A 73 -10.83 -9.07 -4.06
CA GLU A 73 -11.73 -9.63 -5.06
C GLU A 73 -13.16 -9.05 -5.04
N SER A 74 -13.62 -8.48 -3.91
CA SER A 74 -14.94 -7.85 -3.81
C SER A 74 -14.99 -6.44 -4.43
N ILE A 75 -13.83 -5.86 -4.77
CA ILE A 75 -13.74 -4.58 -5.45
C ILE A 75 -14.15 -4.81 -6.91
N HIS A 76 -15.26 -4.22 -7.34
CA HIS A 76 -15.82 -4.46 -8.68
C HIS A 76 -14.81 -4.25 -9.83
N VAL A 77 -13.92 -3.26 -9.70
CA VAL A 77 -12.87 -3.00 -10.70
C VAL A 77 -11.83 -4.12 -10.71
N VAL A 78 -11.39 -4.61 -9.56
CA VAL A 78 -10.41 -5.71 -9.46
C VAL A 78 -11.01 -7.01 -9.99
N SER A 79 -12.27 -7.30 -9.63
CA SER A 79 -13.01 -8.44 -10.15
C SER A 79 -13.15 -8.40 -11.68
N LYS A 80 -13.49 -7.22 -12.22
CA LYS A 80 -13.65 -7.01 -13.67
C LYS A 80 -12.33 -7.15 -14.45
N PHE A 81 -11.19 -6.76 -13.86
CA PHE A 81 -9.88 -6.75 -14.51
C PHE A 81 -8.87 -7.67 -13.80
N ARG A 82 -9.31 -8.86 -13.39
CA ARG A 82 -8.48 -9.80 -12.61
C ARG A 82 -7.16 -10.15 -13.30
N GLU A 83 -7.14 -10.18 -14.64
CA GLU A 83 -5.96 -10.43 -15.46
C GLU A 83 -4.85 -9.36 -15.32
N VAL A 84 -5.21 -8.12 -15.00
CA VAL A 84 -4.27 -7.00 -14.79
C VAL A 84 -3.81 -6.91 -13.33
N PHE A 85 -4.53 -7.55 -12.41
CA PHE A 85 -4.21 -7.62 -10.98
C PHE A 85 -3.92 -9.05 -10.50
N PRO A 86 -2.97 -9.78 -11.12
CA PRO A 86 -2.62 -11.11 -10.65
C PRO A 86 -1.86 -11.01 -9.32
N ASN A 87 -1.96 -12.06 -8.50
CA ASN A 87 -1.24 -12.14 -7.21
C ASN A 87 0.28 -12.19 -7.43
N ASP A 88 0.72 -12.81 -8.53
CA ASP A 88 2.10 -12.89 -8.99
C ASP A 88 2.20 -12.38 -10.43
N LEU A 89 3.34 -11.76 -10.77
CA LEU A 89 3.57 -11.29 -12.13
C LEU A 89 3.65 -12.48 -13.10
N PRO A 90 2.94 -12.43 -14.24
CA PRO A 90 3.11 -13.40 -15.31
C PRO A 90 4.54 -13.32 -15.85
N SER A 91 5.03 -14.40 -16.46
CA SER A 91 6.31 -14.38 -17.17
C SER A 91 6.31 -13.28 -18.24
N MET A 92 7.51 -12.81 -18.61
CA MET A 92 7.63 -11.76 -19.61
C MET A 92 6.99 -12.24 -20.92
N PRO A 93 6.05 -11.48 -21.51
CA PRO A 93 5.49 -11.87 -22.80
C PRO A 93 6.63 -11.91 -23.82
N LEU A 94 6.78 -13.05 -24.50
CA LEU A 94 7.83 -13.28 -25.50
C LEU A 94 7.84 -12.23 -26.63
N TYR A 95 6.72 -11.53 -26.81
CA TYR A 95 6.56 -10.43 -27.75
C TYR A 95 6.15 -9.16 -26.99
N ILE A 96 7.04 -8.17 -27.00
CA ILE A 96 6.75 -6.79 -26.59
C ILE A 96 6.85 -5.96 -27.88
N ASP A 97 5.83 -5.17 -28.19
CA ASP A 97 5.77 -4.38 -29.43
C ASP A 97 6.82 -3.24 -29.47
N VAL A 98 7.50 -3.02 -28.36
CA VAL A 98 8.49 -1.96 -28.15
C VAL A 98 9.76 -2.58 -27.57
N ASP A 99 10.85 -2.47 -28.32
CA ASP A 99 12.18 -2.81 -27.82
C ASP A 99 12.74 -1.67 -26.97
N PHE A 100 13.20 -1.99 -25.76
CA PHE A 100 13.92 -1.04 -24.91
C PHE A 100 15.41 -1.11 -25.24
N CYS A 101 15.88 -0.20 -26.09
CA CYS A 101 17.30 -0.05 -26.39
C CYS A 101 18.00 0.87 -25.38
N ILE A 102 19.22 0.51 -25.00
CA ILE A 102 20.12 1.35 -24.20
C ILE A 102 21.24 1.80 -25.12
N ASP A 103 21.15 3.05 -25.59
CA ASP A 103 22.17 3.63 -26.45
C ASP A 103 23.39 4.07 -25.62
N LEU A 104 24.59 3.67 -26.07
CA LEU A 104 25.85 4.06 -25.45
C LEU A 104 26.52 5.14 -26.28
N GLU A 105 27.25 6.04 -25.61
CA GLU A 105 28.09 7.00 -26.33
C GLU A 105 29.19 6.26 -27.12
N PRO A 106 29.46 6.67 -28.38
CA PRO A 106 30.49 6.03 -29.20
C PRO A 106 31.84 6.00 -28.49
N GLY A 107 32.49 4.82 -28.46
CA GLY A 107 33.78 4.64 -27.80
C GLY A 107 33.71 4.30 -26.31
N THR A 108 32.51 4.17 -25.73
CA THR A 108 32.35 3.71 -24.34
C THR A 108 32.82 2.26 -24.20
N PRO A 109 33.85 1.98 -23.37
CA PRO A 109 34.29 0.61 -23.13
C PRO A 109 33.28 -0.15 -22.24
N PRO A 110 33.19 -1.48 -22.35
CA PRO A 110 32.33 -2.28 -21.47
C PRO A 110 32.79 -2.20 -20.01
N ILE A 111 31.83 -2.12 -19.09
CA ILE A 111 32.09 -2.03 -17.65
C ILE A 111 31.91 -3.41 -17.01
N SER A 112 32.98 -3.99 -16.47
CA SER A 112 32.93 -5.26 -15.74
C SER A 112 33.48 -5.09 -14.32
N ILE A 113 32.59 -5.01 -13.35
CA ILE A 113 32.91 -4.85 -11.92
C ILE A 113 32.76 -6.20 -11.22
N LEU A 114 33.71 -6.52 -10.34
CA LEU A 114 33.68 -7.75 -9.55
C LEU A 114 32.47 -7.79 -8.58
N PRO A 115 31.83 -8.95 -8.39
CA PRO A 115 30.78 -9.10 -7.38
C PRO A 115 31.30 -8.80 -5.97
N TYR A 116 30.45 -8.19 -5.15
CA TYR A 116 30.78 -7.97 -3.74
C TYR A 116 30.91 -9.29 -2.97
N HIS A 117 31.83 -9.31 -2.00
CA HIS A 117 31.97 -10.46 -1.11
C HIS A 117 30.73 -10.58 -0.21
N MET A 118 30.11 -11.76 -0.20
CA MET A 118 28.90 -12.05 0.55
C MET A 118 29.11 -13.23 1.51
N ALA A 119 28.49 -13.15 2.69
CA ALA A 119 28.45 -14.27 3.61
C ALA A 119 27.67 -15.46 2.98
N PRO A 120 27.95 -16.72 3.39
CA PRO A 120 27.29 -17.91 2.80
C PRO A 120 25.76 -17.86 2.82
N ILE A 121 25.16 -17.28 3.86
CA ILE A 121 23.70 -17.12 3.98
C ILE A 121 23.16 -16.20 2.88
N LYS A 122 23.83 -15.07 2.63
CA LYS A 122 23.46 -14.13 1.57
C LYS A 122 23.64 -14.76 0.19
N LEU A 123 24.70 -15.53 -0.04
CA LEU A 123 24.92 -16.22 -1.32
C LEU A 123 23.82 -17.24 -1.64
N ARG A 124 23.34 -17.99 -0.64
CA ARG A 124 22.20 -18.90 -0.82
C ARG A 124 20.94 -18.15 -1.24
N GLU A 125 20.66 -17.03 -0.58
CA GLU A 125 19.53 -16.16 -0.92
C GLU A 125 19.65 -15.59 -2.34
N VAL A 126 20.84 -15.13 -2.76
CA VAL A 126 21.07 -14.64 -4.13
C VAL A 126 20.75 -15.72 -5.13
N LYS A 127 21.26 -16.94 -4.90
CA LYS A 127 21.05 -18.06 -5.80
C LYS A 127 19.57 -18.43 -5.91
N ALA A 128 18.83 -18.41 -4.79
CA ALA A 128 17.40 -18.69 -4.77
C ALA A 128 16.61 -17.65 -5.60
N GLN A 129 16.86 -16.35 -5.38
CA GLN A 129 16.17 -15.30 -6.14
C GLN A 129 16.54 -15.30 -7.63
N ILE A 130 17.81 -15.55 -7.99
CA ILE A 130 18.22 -15.69 -9.40
C ILE A 130 17.51 -16.87 -10.06
N GLN A 131 17.39 -18.01 -9.36
CA GLN A 131 16.68 -19.17 -9.90
C GLN A 131 15.21 -18.86 -10.13
N GLU A 132 14.54 -18.20 -9.17
CA GLU A 132 13.15 -17.76 -9.32
C GLU A 132 12.96 -16.85 -10.54
N LEU A 133 13.89 -15.91 -10.78
CA LEU A 133 13.85 -15.02 -11.93
C LEU A 133 14.10 -15.74 -13.26
N LEU A 134 14.94 -16.78 -13.28
CA LEU A 134 15.17 -17.64 -14.44
C LEU A 134 13.92 -18.49 -14.73
N ASP A 135 13.31 -19.07 -13.70
CA ASP A 135 12.10 -19.91 -13.81
C ASP A 135 10.90 -19.10 -14.31
N LYS A 136 10.85 -17.80 -13.97
CA LYS A 136 9.86 -16.83 -14.47
C LYS A 136 10.20 -16.22 -15.84
N GLU A 137 11.32 -16.61 -16.45
CA GLU A 137 11.82 -16.09 -17.72
C GLU A 137 12.05 -14.56 -17.74
N PHE A 138 12.22 -13.93 -16.56
CA PHE A 138 12.52 -12.49 -16.46
C PHE A 138 13.97 -12.17 -16.77
N ILE A 139 14.86 -13.14 -16.58
CA ILE A 139 16.26 -13.05 -16.94
C ILE A 139 16.69 -14.30 -17.69
N ARG A 140 17.84 -14.23 -18.35
CA ARG A 140 18.50 -15.36 -19.01
C ARG A 140 19.99 -15.30 -18.78
N HIS A 141 20.67 -16.43 -18.92
CA HIS A 141 22.13 -16.44 -18.96
C HIS A 141 22.63 -15.60 -20.14
N SER A 142 23.71 -14.86 -19.92
CA SER A 142 24.36 -14.04 -20.95
C SER A 142 25.87 -14.14 -20.84
N ALA A 143 26.55 -13.94 -21.96
CA ALA A 143 28.01 -13.79 -22.04
C ALA A 143 28.37 -12.33 -22.34
N SER A 144 27.81 -11.40 -21.55
CA SER A 144 28.04 -9.97 -21.70
C SER A 144 29.45 -9.59 -21.28
N LEU A 145 30.07 -8.67 -22.01
CA LEU A 145 31.31 -8.01 -21.58
C LEU A 145 31.06 -7.05 -20.41
N CYS A 146 29.81 -6.65 -20.19
CA CYS A 146 29.41 -5.80 -19.08
C CYS A 146 28.93 -6.65 -17.89
N GLY A 147 29.37 -6.29 -16.69
CA GLY A 147 28.99 -6.89 -15.43
C GLY A 147 28.89 -5.85 -14.32
N ALA A 148 27.76 -5.84 -13.62
CA ALA A 148 27.51 -4.98 -12.47
C ALA A 148 27.35 -5.84 -11.21
N PRO A 149 27.82 -5.37 -10.04
CA PRO A 149 27.72 -6.14 -8.82
C PRO A 149 26.29 -6.05 -8.25
N VAL A 150 25.90 -7.09 -7.54
CA VAL A 150 24.60 -7.17 -6.87
C VAL A 150 24.75 -6.88 -5.38
N LEU A 151 23.76 -6.18 -4.82
CA LEU A 151 23.62 -5.87 -3.41
C LEU A 151 22.26 -6.35 -2.88
N PHE A 152 22.14 -6.44 -1.56
CA PHE A 152 20.86 -6.68 -0.89
C PHE A 152 20.35 -5.43 -0.21
N VAL A 153 19.08 -5.13 -0.46
CA VAL A 153 18.32 -4.13 0.28
C VAL A 153 17.32 -4.83 1.18
N LYS A 154 17.32 -4.49 2.47
CA LYS A 154 16.36 -5.01 3.45
C LYS A 154 15.03 -4.26 3.31
N ARG A 155 13.94 -4.99 3.12
CA ARG A 155 12.59 -4.45 3.10
C ARG A 155 12.06 -4.25 4.52
N LYS A 156 10.96 -3.50 4.65
CA LYS A 156 10.29 -3.24 5.95
C LYS A 156 9.82 -4.51 6.65
N ASP A 157 9.41 -5.52 5.88
CA ASP A 157 8.98 -6.84 6.35
C ASP A 157 10.14 -7.73 6.82
N GLY A 158 11.39 -7.27 6.69
CA GLY A 158 12.59 -8.03 7.06
C GLY A 158 13.19 -8.88 5.94
N SER A 159 12.48 -9.05 4.81
CA SER A 159 12.98 -9.77 3.64
C SER A 159 14.12 -9.01 2.93
N MET A 160 14.91 -9.71 2.12
CA MET A 160 15.98 -9.11 1.31
C MET A 160 15.59 -9.08 -0.17
N LYS A 161 15.99 -8.02 -0.87
CA LYS A 161 15.80 -7.89 -2.33
C LYS A 161 17.14 -7.66 -3.01
N ILE A 162 17.43 -8.47 -4.04
CA ILE A 162 18.52 -8.25 -4.98
C ILE A 162 18.37 -6.87 -5.66
N THR A 163 19.44 -6.09 -5.67
CA THR A 163 19.53 -4.80 -6.35
C THR A 163 20.84 -4.76 -7.14
N VAL A 164 20.77 -4.39 -8.42
CA VAL A 164 21.95 -4.13 -9.27
C VAL A 164 22.44 -2.72 -8.97
N ASN A 165 23.74 -2.56 -8.73
CA ASN A 165 24.36 -1.26 -8.46
C ASN A 165 24.64 -0.47 -9.74
#